data_AF-A0A2P2JL68-F1
#
_entry.id   AF-A0A2P2JL68-F1
#
_cell.length_a   1.000
_cell.length_b   1.000
_cell.length_c   1.000
_cell.angle_alpha   90.00
_cell.angle_beta   90.00
_cell.angle_gamma   90.00
#
_symmetry.space_group_name_H-M   'P 1'
#
loop_
_entity.id
_entity.type
_entity.pdbx_description
1 polymer ?
#
loop_
_entity_poly.entity_id
_entity_poly.type
_entity_poly.pdbx_seq_one_letter_code
_entity_poly.pdbx_strand_id
1 'polypeptide(L)'
;MAVAELTSSAVASASYSYTNSRLHSSQLSLSTTRLSDTLRLSFRSVPRARPFKVTCSVNQAPSVAVQTEEPNSKSDCYGVFCLTYDLEAEEQTKSWKKLVNVAVSGAAGMIANHLLFKLASGEVFGQDQPIALKLLGSERSFQALEGVAMELEDSLYPLLREVKIGIDPLEIFQDADWALLIGAKPRGPGMERAGLLDINGQIFAEQGKALNAVASPNVKVIVVGNPCNTNALICLKNAPNIPAKNFHALTRLDENRAKCQLALKAGVFYDKVSNMTIWGNHSTTQVFVFFGPLAHGK
;
A
#
# COMPACT_ATOMS: atom_id res chain seq x y z
N MET A 1 12.22 34.78 -4.25
CA MET A 1 12.12 35.68 -3.08
C MET A 1 10.64 35.84 -2.73
N ALA A 2 10.22 35.98 -1.48
CA ALA A 2 11.02 35.89 -0.24
C ALA A 2 10.93 34.48 0.40
N VAL A 3 11.83 34.21 1.35
CA VAL A 3 11.81 33.03 2.23
C VAL A 3 11.59 33.53 3.65
N ALA A 4 10.75 32.85 4.42
CA ALA A 4 10.65 33.10 5.86
C ALA A 4 11.72 32.23 6.57
N GLU A 5 12.90 32.82 6.80
CA GLU A 5 13.96 32.18 7.58
C GLU A 5 13.58 32.20 9.07
N LEU A 6 13.53 31.03 9.71
CA LEU A 6 13.51 30.93 11.17
C LEU A 6 14.96 30.86 11.65
N THR A 7 15.44 31.95 12.20
CA THR A 7 16.81 32.07 12.72
C THR A 7 16.99 31.28 14.02
N SER A 8 18.17 30.68 14.18
CA SER A 8 18.56 29.96 15.39
C SER A 8 18.68 30.92 16.59
N SER A 9 18.08 30.56 17.72
CA SER A 9 18.18 31.29 18.99
C SER A 9 18.97 30.51 20.04
N ALA A 10 19.68 31.25 20.89
CA ALA A 10 20.77 30.81 21.76
C ALA A 10 20.52 29.52 22.58
N VAL A 11 21.59 28.73 22.72
CA VAL A 11 21.66 27.58 23.63
C VAL A 11 21.55 28.07 25.09
N ALA A 12 20.54 27.60 25.82
CA ALA A 12 20.44 27.73 27.27
C ALA A 12 20.93 26.44 27.95
N SER A 13 21.95 26.55 28.81
CA SER A 13 22.58 25.40 29.47
C SER A 13 21.80 24.97 30.72
N ALA A 14 21.10 23.83 30.65
CA ALA A 14 20.47 23.19 31.80
C ALA A 14 21.36 22.05 32.34
N SER A 15 22.00 22.27 33.50
CA SER A 15 22.87 21.30 34.15
C SER A 15 22.09 20.25 34.94
N TYR A 16 21.95 19.03 34.41
CA TYR A 16 21.37 17.89 35.12
C TYR A 16 22.45 17.06 35.80
N SER A 17 22.43 17.05 37.14
CA SER A 17 23.36 16.30 37.98
C SER A 17 22.96 14.83 38.09
N TYR A 18 23.81 13.92 37.62
CA TYR A 18 23.63 12.48 37.83
C TYR A 18 23.88 12.09 39.29
N THR A 19 22.89 11.48 39.94
CA THR A 19 23.08 10.66 41.14
C THR A 19 23.01 9.19 40.75
N ASN A 20 23.86 8.35 41.38
CA ASN A 20 24.14 7.00 40.90
C ASN A 20 24.05 6.01 42.07
N SER A 21 23.05 5.11 42.03
CA SER A 21 22.79 4.15 43.11
C SER A 21 22.46 2.77 42.55
N ARG A 22 23.48 1.92 42.42
CA ARG A 22 23.28 0.46 42.43
C ARG A 22 22.83 0.04 43.82
N LEU A 23 22.04 -1.04 43.93
CA LEU A 23 22.15 -1.97 45.07
C LEU A 23 21.67 -3.37 44.69
N HIS A 24 21.99 -4.35 45.53
CA HIS A 24 21.92 -5.78 45.21
C HIS A 24 20.63 -6.48 45.68
N SER A 25 20.37 -7.65 45.09
CA SER A 25 19.41 -8.65 45.58
C SER A 25 19.86 -9.27 46.91
N SER A 26 18.92 -9.51 47.81
CA SER A 26 18.98 -10.57 48.83
C SER A 26 17.59 -10.98 49.31
N GLN A 27 17.51 -12.15 49.96
CA GLN A 27 16.27 -12.86 50.30
C GLN A 27 15.66 -12.41 51.64
N LEU A 28 14.36 -12.62 51.82
CA LEU A 28 13.72 -12.76 53.14
C LEU A 28 12.76 -13.95 53.15
N SER A 29 12.62 -14.58 54.32
CA SER A 29 11.92 -15.86 54.50
C SER A 29 11.07 -15.90 55.78
N LEU A 30 10.01 -16.72 55.71
CA LEU A 30 9.32 -17.43 56.79
C LEU A 30 9.14 -16.76 58.18
N SER A 31 7.88 -16.52 58.56
CA SER A 31 7.38 -16.71 59.94
C SER A 31 5.85 -16.98 59.91
N THR A 32 5.31 -17.67 60.91
CA THR A 32 3.93 -18.22 60.85
C THR A 32 3.16 -18.23 62.17
N THR A 33 1.84 -18.01 62.08
CA THR A 33 0.77 -18.29 63.06
C THR A 33 -0.50 -18.61 62.22
N ARG A 34 -1.29 -19.70 62.38
CA ARG A 34 -1.98 -20.33 63.53
C ARG A 34 -2.99 -19.38 64.20
N LEU A 35 -4.29 -19.66 64.41
CA LEU A 35 -5.25 -20.75 64.08
C LEU A 35 -6.69 -20.11 64.12
N SER A 36 -7.87 -20.70 63.82
CA SER A 36 -8.35 -22.08 63.58
C SER A 36 -9.70 -22.09 62.79
N ASP A 37 -10.31 -23.27 62.59
CA ASP A 37 -11.76 -23.66 62.59
C ASP A 37 -12.90 -22.68 62.17
N THR A 38 -14.00 -23.09 61.50
CA THR A 38 -14.46 -24.34 60.83
C THR A 38 -15.46 -23.94 59.72
N LEU A 39 -15.65 -24.69 58.62
CA LEU A 39 -16.53 -25.87 58.48
C LEU A 39 -16.25 -26.63 57.17
N ARG A 40 -16.75 -27.88 57.06
CA ARG A 40 -16.47 -28.78 55.93
C ARG A 40 -17.58 -28.84 54.89
N LEU A 41 -17.21 -28.94 53.61
CA LEU A 41 -17.94 -29.74 52.60
C LEU A 41 -16.93 -30.56 51.78
N SER A 42 -17.31 -31.77 51.38
CA SER A 42 -16.42 -32.76 50.77
C SER A 42 -16.62 -32.92 49.27
N PHE A 43 -15.54 -32.86 48.49
CA PHE A 43 -15.53 -33.31 47.09
C PHE A 43 -14.40 -34.32 46.84
N ARG A 44 -14.62 -35.21 45.86
CA ARG A 44 -13.77 -36.38 45.58
C ARG A 44 -12.38 -36.01 45.05
N SER A 45 -11.40 -36.84 45.37
CA SER A 45 -10.08 -36.83 44.76
C SER A 45 -10.14 -37.20 43.27
N VAL A 46 -9.64 -36.32 42.40
CA VAL A 46 -9.37 -36.61 40.98
C VAL A 46 -8.12 -37.49 40.87
N PRO A 47 -8.09 -38.53 40.01
CA PRO A 47 -6.92 -39.40 39.87
C PRO A 47 -5.70 -38.65 39.33
N ARG A 48 -4.53 -38.95 39.90
CA ARG A 48 -3.24 -38.33 39.58
C ARG A 48 -2.81 -38.69 38.14
N ALA A 49 -2.77 -37.69 37.26
CA ALA A 49 -2.26 -37.87 35.90
C ALA A 49 -0.81 -38.38 35.90
N ARG A 50 -0.51 -39.32 35.00
CA ARG A 50 0.86 -39.81 34.77
C ARG A 50 1.63 -38.78 33.91
N PRO A 51 2.91 -38.50 34.18
CA PRO A 51 3.71 -37.63 33.32
C PRO A 51 3.97 -38.32 31.97
N PHE A 52 3.32 -37.84 30.91
CA PHE A 52 3.61 -38.28 29.54
C PHE A 52 4.93 -37.66 29.07
N LYS A 53 5.96 -38.50 28.89
CA LYS A 53 7.26 -38.08 28.36
C LYS A 53 7.23 -38.14 26.82
N VAL A 54 6.75 -37.07 26.20
CA VAL A 54 6.85 -36.90 24.73
C VAL A 54 8.33 -36.96 24.35
N THR A 55 8.67 -37.88 23.45
CA THR A 55 10.04 -38.13 23.02
C THR A 55 10.08 -38.10 21.50
N CYS A 56 10.58 -37.01 20.91
CA CYS A 56 10.74 -36.91 19.46
C CYS A 56 11.87 -37.83 19.00
N SER A 57 11.53 -38.91 18.28
CA SER A 57 12.49 -39.66 17.49
C SER A 57 12.65 -38.98 16.13
N VAL A 58 13.83 -38.40 15.86
CA VAL A 58 14.16 -37.95 14.50
C VAL A 58 14.59 -39.16 13.69
N ASN A 59 13.61 -39.91 13.19
CA ASN A 59 13.87 -40.91 12.17
C ASN A 59 14.25 -40.18 10.89
N GLN A 60 15.53 -40.25 10.50
CA GLN A 60 15.95 -39.83 9.17
C GLN A 60 15.33 -40.79 8.14
N ALA A 61 14.19 -40.38 7.57
CA ALA A 61 13.76 -40.93 6.30
C ALA A 61 14.87 -40.66 5.26
N PRO A 62 15.16 -41.60 4.35
CA PRO A 62 16.11 -41.33 3.28
C PRO A 62 15.61 -40.13 2.49
N SER A 63 16.50 -39.17 2.23
CA SER A 63 16.17 -37.98 1.44
C SER A 63 15.86 -38.41 0.01
N VAL A 64 14.58 -38.59 -0.29
CA VAL A 64 14.10 -38.58 -1.67
C VAL A 64 14.47 -37.22 -2.21
N ALA A 65 15.50 -37.18 -3.05
CA ALA A 65 15.85 -35.98 -3.78
C ALA A 65 14.70 -35.67 -4.72
N VAL A 66 13.80 -34.78 -4.28
CA VAL A 66 12.90 -34.08 -5.18
C VAL A 66 13.80 -33.42 -6.21
N GLN A 67 13.72 -33.89 -7.44
CA GLN A 67 14.38 -33.22 -8.54
C GLN A 67 13.65 -31.90 -8.73
N THR A 68 14.21 -30.83 -8.17
CA THR A 68 13.95 -29.49 -8.67
C THR A 68 14.55 -29.43 -10.07
N GLU A 69 13.79 -29.93 -11.05
CA GLU A 69 13.86 -29.38 -12.40
C GLU A 69 13.71 -27.86 -12.24
N GLU A 70 14.67 -27.08 -12.73
CA GLU A 70 14.52 -25.63 -12.72
C GLU A 70 13.35 -25.27 -13.65
N PRO A 71 12.24 -24.70 -13.14
CA PRO A 71 11.17 -24.25 -14.00
C PRO A 71 11.67 -23.02 -14.74
N ASN A 72 12.16 -23.21 -15.97
CA ASN A 72 12.66 -22.13 -16.83
C ASN A 72 11.49 -21.32 -17.45
N SER A 73 10.58 -20.91 -16.59
CA SER A 73 9.42 -20.07 -16.79
C SER A 73 9.27 -19.24 -15.52
N LYS A 74 9.53 -17.93 -15.59
CA LYS A 74 9.25 -17.00 -14.48
C LYS A 74 7.81 -17.20 -14.01
N SER A 75 7.57 -17.35 -12.71
CA SER A 75 6.20 -17.45 -12.20
C SER A 75 5.48 -16.11 -12.36
N ASP A 76 4.31 -16.12 -12.99
CA ASP A 76 3.46 -14.93 -13.18
C ASP A 76 2.80 -14.42 -11.88
N CYS A 77 3.17 -15.00 -10.75
CA CYS A 77 2.56 -14.84 -9.43
C CYS A 77 3.64 -14.81 -8.33
N TYR A 78 3.28 -14.37 -7.13
CA TYR A 78 4.13 -14.30 -5.94
C TYR A 78 3.55 -15.11 -4.78
N GLY A 79 4.41 -15.80 -4.03
CA GLY A 79 4.07 -16.38 -2.72
C GLY A 79 2.81 -17.24 -2.72
N VAL A 80 1.92 -17.01 -1.73
CA VAL A 80 0.64 -17.74 -1.61
C VAL A 80 -0.27 -17.57 -2.84
N PHE A 81 -0.12 -16.48 -3.60
CA PHE A 81 -0.94 -16.18 -4.78
C PHE A 81 -0.57 -17.03 -6.01
N CYS A 82 0.47 -17.88 -5.93
CA CYS A 82 0.73 -18.94 -6.90
C CYS A 82 -0.05 -20.23 -6.62
N LEU A 83 -0.66 -20.39 -5.45
CA LEU A 83 -1.42 -21.60 -5.12
C LEU A 83 -2.77 -21.55 -5.85
N THR A 84 -2.97 -22.49 -6.76
CA THR A 84 -4.20 -22.59 -7.57
C THR A 84 -5.42 -22.72 -6.67
N TYR A 85 -6.22 -21.65 -6.57
CA TYR A 85 -7.52 -21.71 -5.95
C TYR A 85 -8.44 -22.56 -6.83
N ASP A 86 -8.83 -23.71 -6.33
CA ASP A 86 -9.63 -24.68 -7.08
C ASP A 86 -11.04 -24.11 -7.32
N LEU A 87 -11.27 -23.60 -8.54
CA LEU A 87 -12.50 -22.89 -8.89
C LEU A 87 -13.74 -23.80 -8.83
N GLU A 88 -13.54 -25.12 -8.90
CA GLU A 88 -14.59 -26.14 -8.74
C GLU A 88 -15.23 -26.16 -7.35
N ALA A 89 -14.65 -25.47 -6.35
CA ALA A 89 -15.27 -25.18 -5.05
C ALA A 89 -16.33 -24.05 -5.15
N GLU A 90 -17.23 -24.14 -6.13
CA GLU A 90 -18.00 -23.01 -6.69
C GLU A 90 -19.02 -22.29 -5.79
N GLU A 91 -19.24 -22.67 -4.53
CA GLU A 91 -20.43 -22.18 -3.79
C GLU A 91 -20.30 -20.77 -3.20
N GLN A 92 -19.10 -20.28 -2.87
CA GLN A 92 -18.95 -18.99 -2.16
C GLN A 92 -18.81 -17.75 -3.06
N THR A 93 -18.42 -17.91 -4.33
CA THR A 93 -18.01 -16.79 -5.21
C THR A 93 -19.02 -16.45 -6.31
N LYS A 94 -20.20 -17.10 -6.35
CA LYS A 94 -21.27 -16.89 -7.35
C LYS A 94 -21.86 -15.47 -7.40
N SER A 95 -21.47 -14.58 -6.48
CA SER A 95 -21.81 -13.15 -6.48
C SER A 95 -20.73 -12.23 -7.09
N TRP A 96 -19.54 -12.74 -7.39
CA TRP A 96 -18.40 -11.93 -7.82
C TRP A 96 -18.45 -11.56 -9.31
N LYS A 97 -17.97 -10.34 -9.60
CA LYS A 97 -17.73 -9.83 -10.96
C LYS A 97 -16.50 -10.48 -11.57
N LYS A 98 -16.34 -10.35 -12.91
CA LYS A 98 -15.11 -10.71 -13.62
C LYS A 98 -13.90 -10.04 -12.96
N LEU A 99 -12.83 -10.79 -12.73
CA LEU A 99 -11.53 -10.30 -12.28
C LEU A 99 -11.06 -9.06 -13.05
N VAL A 100 -10.51 -8.09 -12.33
CA VAL A 100 -9.96 -6.83 -12.88
C VAL A 100 -8.46 -6.75 -12.62
N ASN A 101 -7.68 -6.50 -13.67
CA ASN A 101 -6.22 -6.36 -13.58
C ASN A 101 -5.83 -4.92 -13.22
N VAL A 102 -5.12 -4.73 -12.10
CA VAL A 102 -4.72 -3.41 -11.57
C VAL A 102 -3.20 -3.33 -11.50
N ALA A 103 -2.60 -2.65 -12.48
CA ALA A 103 -1.18 -2.32 -12.47
C ALA A 103 -0.89 -1.08 -11.60
N VAL A 104 0.20 -1.11 -10.83
CA VAL A 104 0.63 0.01 -9.97
C VAL A 104 2.12 0.26 -10.14
N SER A 105 2.53 1.44 -10.61
CA SER A 105 3.95 1.81 -10.74
C SER A 105 4.44 2.59 -9.53
N GLY A 106 5.69 2.34 -9.11
CA GLY A 106 6.21 2.84 -7.84
C GLY A 106 5.62 2.12 -6.63
N ALA A 107 5.27 0.83 -6.77
CA ALA A 107 4.49 0.07 -5.79
C ALA A 107 5.18 -0.16 -4.43
N ALA A 108 6.50 0.03 -4.34
CA ALA A 108 7.27 0.03 -3.08
C ALA A 108 7.35 1.43 -2.41
N GLY A 109 6.52 2.39 -2.84
CA GLY A 109 6.50 3.76 -2.32
C GLY A 109 5.37 4.01 -1.33
N MET A 110 5.57 4.93 -0.38
CA MET A 110 4.66 5.21 0.75
C MET A 110 3.17 5.37 0.38
N ILE A 111 2.84 5.90 -0.81
CA ILE A 111 1.47 6.04 -1.30
C ILE A 111 0.88 4.66 -1.65
N ALA A 112 1.65 3.79 -2.30
CA ALA A 112 1.25 2.44 -2.64
C ALA A 112 1.06 1.57 -1.38
N ASN A 113 1.95 1.66 -0.37
CA ASN A 113 1.79 0.98 0.92
C ASN A 113 0.47 1.33 1.65
N HIS A 114 -0.25 2.39 1.28
CA HIS A 114 -1.60 2.67 1.79
C HIS A 114 -2.71 2.33 0.78
N LEU A 115 -2.44 2.45 -0.51
CA LEU A 115 -3.39 2.22 -1.59
C LEU A 115 -3.63 0.73 -1.86
N LEU A 116 -2.60 -0.10 -1.80
CA LEU A 116 -2.68 -1.53 -2.15
C LEU A 116 -3.62 -2.31 -1.23
N PHE A 117 -3.56 -2.05 0.08
CA PHE A 117 -4.47 -2.64 1.06
C PHE A 117 -5.92 -2.15 0.89
N LYS A 118 -6.14 -0.91 0.43
CA LYS A 118 -7.48 -0.38 0.09
C LYS A 118 -8.05 -0.93 -1.23
N LEU A 119 -7.17 -1.31 -2.16
CA LEU A 119 -7.56 -2.06 -3.35
C LEU A 119 -7.95 -3.49 -2.96
N ALA A 120 -7.07 -4.18 -2.23
CA ALA A 120 -7.24 -5.58 -1.80
C ALA A 120 -8.43 -5.80 -0.86
N SER A 121 -8.75 -4.83 0.01
CA SER A 121 -9.94 -4.87 0.87
C SER A 121 -11.28 -4.62 0.14
N GLY A 122 -11.25 -4.30 -1.16
CA GLY A 122 -12.45 -3.96 -1.94
C GLY A 122 -13.06 -2.59 -1.62
N GLU A 123 -12.35 -1.71 -0.89
CA GLU A 123 -12.83 -0.34 -0.60
C GLU A 123 -12.94 0.51 -1.88
N VAL A 124 -12.05 0.29 -2.85
CA VAL A 124 -11.98 1.07 -4.10
C VAL A 124 -12.99 0.61 -5.15
N PHE A 125 -13.21 -0.70 -5.29
CA PHE A 125 -13.99 -1.28 -6.40
C PHE A 125 -15.31 -1.95 -5.99
N GLY A 126 -15.53 -2.18 -4.70
CA GLY A 126 -16.69 -2.90 -4.17
C GLY A 126 -16.33 -4.28 -3.59
N GLN A 127 -17.17 -4.77 -2.68
CA GLN A 127 -16.98 -6.04 -1.97
C GLN A 127 -17.30 -7.28 -2.83
N ASP A 128 -17.71 -7.08 -4.07
CA ASP A 128 -18.08 -8.08 -5.08
C ASP A 128 -17.12 -8.06 -6.29
N GLN A 129 -16.02 -7.31 -6.22
CA GLN A 129 -15.06 -7.15 -7.31
C GLN A 129 -13.69 -7.73 -6.94
N PRO A 130 -13.39 -8.99 -7.34
CA PRO A 130 -12.04 -9.54 -7.20
C PRO A 130 -11.04 -8.80 -8.09
N ILE A 131 -9.78 -8.71 -7.64
CA ILE A 131 -8.69 -8.01 -8.34
C ILE A 131 -7.40 -8.83 -8.40
N ALA A 132 -6.60 -8.54 -9.42
CA ALA A 132 -5.20 -8.95 -9.54
C ALA A 132 -4.30 -7.71 -9.46
N LEU A 133 -3.28 -7.72 -8.59
CA LEU A 133 -2.34 -6.61 -8.41
C LEU A 133 -1.04 -6.88 -9.17
N LYS A 134 -0.71 -6.01 -10.13
CA LYS A 134 0.52 -6.11 -10.95
C LYS A 134 1.47 -4.95 -10.58
N LEU A 135 2.45 -5.24 -9.76
CA LEU A 135 3.24 -4.24 -9.03
C LEU A 135 4.58 -3.95 -9.72
N LEU A 136 4.72 -2.75 -10.29
CA LEU A 136 5.92 -2.29 -10.98
C LEU A 136 6.79 -1.45 -10.02
N GLY A 137 7.98 -1.98 -9.71
CA GLY A 137 8.99 -1.30 -8.92
C GLY A 137 10.12 -0.69 -9.74
N SER A 138 11.33 -0.79 -9.21
CA SER A 138 12.61 -0.49 -9.85
C SER A 138 13.66 -1.41 -9.25
N GLU A 139 14.78 -1.66 -9.95
CA GLU A 139 15.88 -2.50 -9.44
C GLU A 139 16.30 -2.12 -8.01
N ARG A 140 16.51 -0.81 -7.77
CA ARG A 140 16.88 -0.24 -6.47
C ARG A 140 15.85 -0.50 -5.36
N SER A 141 14.58 -0.71 -5.71
CA SER A 141 13.47 -0.87 -4.77
C SER A 141 12.88 -2.28 -4.77
N PHE A 142 13.54 -3.27 -5.39
CA PHE A 142 12.96 -4.61 -5.55
C PHE A 142 12.75 -5.32 -4.20
N GLN A 143 13.73 -5.28 -3.30
CA GLN A 143 13.60 -5.84 -1.94
C GLN A 143 12.45 -5.20 -1.12
N ALA A 144 12.19 -3.91 -1.33
CA ALA A 144 11.05 -3.22 -0.72
C ALA A 144 9.71 -3.58 -1.38
N LEU A 145 9.74 -4.01 -2.65
CA LEU A 145 8.58 -4.52 -3.38
C LEU A 145 8.21 -5.94 -2.95
N GLU A 146 9.21 -6.79 -2.70
CA GLU A 146 9.06 -8.11 -2.08
C GLU A 146 8.43 -7.98 -0.69
N GLY A 147 8.94 -7.08 0.17
CA GLY A 147 8.33 -6.82 1.48
C GLY A 147 6.86 -6.40 1.42
N VAL A 148 6.49 -5.54 0.47
CA VAL A 148 5.08 -5.16 0.23
C VAL A 148 4.23 -6.34 -0.26
N ALA A 149 4.79 -7.28 -1.01
CA ALA A 149 4.09 -8.50 -1.41
C ALA A 149 3.89 -9.47 -0.23
N MET A 150 4.88 -9.59 0.66
CA MET A 150 4.77 -10.33 1.92
C MET A 150 3.67 -9.76 2.82
N GLU A 151 3.61 -8.43 3.00
CA GLU A 151 2.53 -7.78 3.76
C GLU A 151 1.13 -8.02 3.13
N LEU A 152 1.05 -8.22 1.81
CA LEU A 152 -0.21 -8.51 1.11
C LEU A 152 -0.68 -9.97 1.26
N GLU A 153 0.22 -10.96 1.32
CA GLU A 153 -0.15 -12.35 1.62
C GLU A 153 -0.55 -12.54 3.09
N ASP A 154 0.20 -11.95 4.04
CA ASP A 154 -0.14 -11.95 5.47
C ASP A 154 -1.49 -11.25 5.77
N SER A 155 -1.98 -10.39 4.85
CA SER A 155 -3.26 -9.69 5.00
C SER A 155 -4.50 -10.55 4.69
N LEU A 156 -4.35 -11.73 4.05
CA LEU A 156 -5.42 -12.70 3.78
C LEU A 156 -6.69 -12.13 3.09
N TYR A 157 -6.55 -11.12 2.23
CA TYR A 157 -7.70 -10.49 1.57
C TYR A 157 -8.36 -11.42 0.53
N PRO A 158 -9.64 -11.81 0.68
CA PRO A 158 -10.27 -12.80 -0.21
C PRO A 158 -10.47 -12.31 -1.65
N LEU A 159 -10.61 -10.98 -1.83
CA LEU A 159 -10.77 -10.33 -3.14
C LEU A 159 -9.44 -10.14 -3.88
N LEU A 160 -8.29 -10.24 -3.18
CA LEU A 160 -6.98 -10.22 -3.81
C LEU A 160 -6.65 -11.63 -4.30
N ARG A 161 -6.75 -11.84 -5.62
CA ARG A 161 -6.64 -13.18 -6.22
C ARG A 161 -5.23 -13.51 -6.67
N GLU A 162 -4.53 -12.51 -7.19
CA GLU A 162 -3.20 -12.62 -7.78
C GLU A 162 -2.37 -11.41 -7.37
N VAL A 163 -1.09 -11.64 -7.07
CA VAL A 163 -0.07 -10.59 -6.96
C VAL A 163 1.10 -10.99 -7.86
N LYS A 164 1.47 -10.10 -8.80
CA LYS A 164 2.72 -10.20 -9.57
C LYS A 164 3.61 -9.00 -9.22
N ILE A 165 4.90 -9.22 -9.02
CA ILE A 165 5.90 -8.16 -8.80
C ILE A 165 6.96 -8.16 -9.90
N GLY A 166 7.49 -6.98 -10.24
CA GLY A 166 8.53 -6.89 -11.27
C GLY A 166 9.08 -5.48 -11.50
N ILE A 167 10.02 -5.39 -12.45
CA ILE A 167 10.69 -4.14 -12.87
C ILE A 167 10.51 -3.81 -14.35
N ASP A 168 10.03 -4.74 -15.17
CA ASP A 168 9.75 -4.53 -16.59
C ASP A 168 8.29 -4.05 -16.77
N PRO A 169 8.05 -2.85 -17.34
CA PRO A 169 6.70 -2.39 -17.66
C PRO A 169 5.95 -3.27 -18.66
N LEU A 170 6.63 -3.96 -19.59
CA LEU A 170 5.97 -4.88 -20.54
C LEU A 170 5.47 -6.13 -19.83
N GLU A 171 6.24 -6.68 -18.90
CA GLU A 171 5.84 -7.86 -18.13
C GLU A 171 4.72 -7.55 -17.11
N ILE A 172 4.71 -6.34 -16.54
CA ILE A 172 3.79 -5.98 -15.45
C ILE A 172 2.50 -5.29 -15.94
N PHE A 173 2.51 -4.62 -17.09
CA PHE A 173 1.30 -4.01 -17.66
C PHE A 173 0.46 -4.96 -18.54
N GLN A 174 0.91 -6.22 -18.71
CA GLN A 174 0.20 -7.26 -19.43
C GLN A 174 -1.25 -7.41 -18.94
N ASP A 175 -2.20 -7.24 -19.87
CA ASP A 175 -3.66 -7.27 -19.68
C ASP A 175 -4.21 -6.31 -18.61
N ALA A 176 -3.50 -5.25 -18.23
CA ALA A 176 -3.96 -4.30 -17.22
C ALA A 176 -5.24 -3.56 -17.66
N ASP A 177 -6.29 -3.59 -16.82
CA ASP A 177 -7.54 -2.81 -16.97
C ASP A 177 -7.43 -1.43 -16.33
N TRP A 178 -6.65 -1.32 -15.24
CA TRP A 178 -6.28 -0.07 -14.59
C TRP A 178 -4.76 0.03 -14.46
N ALA A 179 -4.22 1.24 -14.64
CA ALA A 179 -2.81 1.56 -14.47
C ALA A 179 -2.65 2.79 -13.57
N LEU A 180 -2.20 2.57 -12.34
CA LEU A 180 -2.04 3.59 -11.30
C LEU A 180 -0.56 4.00 -11.24
N LEU A 181 -0.21 5.03 -12.00
CA LEU A 181 1.18 5.42 -12.26
C LEU A 181 1.65 6.43 -11.20
N ILE A 182 2.13 5.91 -10.07
CA ILE A 182 2.60 6.70 -8.91
C ILE A 182 4.11 6.95 -9.00
N GLY A 183 4.86 5.99 -9.57
CA GLY A 183 6.31 6.04 -9.71
C GLY A 183 6.78 7.23 -10.55
N ALA A 184 7.54 8.13 -9.92
CA ALA A 184 8.26 9.23 -10.57
C ALA A 184 9.55 9.52 -9.79
N LYS A 185 10.58 10.01 -10.49
CA LYS A 185 11.85 10.41 -9.89
C LYS A 185 11.64 11.72 -9.10
N PRO A 186 11.93 11.76 -7.79
CA PRO A 186 11.81 12.98 -7.00
C PRO A 186 12.85 14.02 -7.43
N ARG A 187 12.56 15.30 -7.18
CA ARG A 187 13.46 16.41 -7.49
C ARG A 187 14.71 16.34 -6.60
N GLY A 188 15.87 16.10 -7.20
CA GLY A 188 17.15 16.07 -6.48
C GLY A 188 17.64 17.48 -6.07
N PRO A 189 18.62 17.55 -5.14
CA PRO A 189 19.32 18.81 -4.83
C PRO A 189 19.89 19.46 -6.11
N GLY A 190 19.75 20.77 -6.25
CA GLY A 190 20.21 21.53 -7.42
C GLY A 190 19.46 21.26 -8.74
N MET A 191 18.57 20.26 -8.81
CA MET A 191 17.90 19.87 -10.05
C MET A 191 16.95 20.96 -10.57
N GLU A 192 17.13 21.39 -11.82
CA GLU A 192 16.22 22.32 -12.49
C GLU A 192 14.87 21.68 -12.84
N ARG A 193 13.85 22.53 -13.09
CA ARG A 193 12.53 22.07 -13.53
C ARG A 193 12.58 21.35 -14.88
N ALA A 194 13.47 21.77 -15.79
CA ALA A 194 13.65 21.14 -17.10
C ALA A 194 14.20 19.70 -16.97
N GLY A 195 15.25 19.48 -16.19
CA GLY A 195 15.80 18.13 -15.94
C GLY A 195 14.80 17.20 -15.23
N LEU A 196 13.96 17.73 -14.33
CA LEU A 196 12.89 16.95 -13.71
C LEU A 196 11.79 16.54 -14.70
N LEU A 197 11.48 17.42 -15.67
CA LEU A 197 10.51 17.17 -16.74
C LEU A 197 11.03 16.13 -17.73
N ASP A 198 12.29 16.22 -18.14
CA ASP A 198 12.92 15.30 -19.09
C ASP A 198 12.99 13.87 -18.53
N ILE A 199 13.59 13.69 -17.34
CA ILE A 199 13.78 12.35 -16.77
C ILE A 199 12.44 11.65 -16.48
N ASN A 200 11.43 12.38 -15.98
CA ASN A 200 10.10 11.78 -15.79
C ASN A 200 9.37 11.60 -17.13
N GLY A 201 9.57 12.49 -18.10
CA GLY A 201 9.04 12.33 -19.46
C GLY A 201 9.51 11.04 -20.12
N GLN A 202 10.78 10.68 -19.97
CA GLN A 202 11.34 9.42 -20.47
C GLN A 202 10.65 8.20 -19.81
N ILE A 203 10.56 8.18 -18.47
CA ILE A 203 9.87 7.11 -17.72
C ILE A 203 8.40 6.95 -18.18
N PHE A 204 7.67 8.05 -18.33
CA PHE A 204 6.26 8.01 -18.74
C PHE A 204 6.06 7.74 -20.24
N ALA A 205 7.05 8.02 -21.08
CA ALA A 205 7.07 7.61 -22.48
C ALA A 205 7.24 6.09 -22.61
N GLU A 206 8.16 5.49 -21.84
CA GLU A 206 8.37 4.04 -21.79
C GLU A 206 7.16 3.30 -21.21
N GLN A 207 6.61 3.78 -20.09
CA GLN A 207 5.37 3.24 -19.53
C GLN A 207 4.18 3.39 -20.50
N GLY A 208 4.12 4.47 -21.29
CA GLY A 208 3.12 4.65 -22.35
C GLY A 208 3.27 3.62 -23.48
N LYS A 209 4.49 3.39 -23.98
CA LYS A 209 4.78 2.36 -25.00
C LYS A 209 4.41 0.97 -24.51
N ALA A 210 4.71 0.64 -23.25
CA ALA A 210 4.38 -0.65 -22.66
C ALA A 210 2.86 -0.84 -22.55
N LEU A 211 2.13 0.12 -21.95
CA LEU A 211 0.66 0.08 -21.89
C LEU A 211 0.05 -0.12 -23.29
N ASN A 212 0.56 0.57 -24.31
CA ASN A 212 0.11 0.47 -25.69
C ASN A 212 0.33 -0.89 -26.36
N ALA A 213 1.33 -1.64 -25.90
CA ALA A 213 1.73 -2.93 -26.46
C ALA A 213 1.06 -4.12 -25.77
N VAL A 214 0.87 -4.06 -24.45
CA VAL A 214 0.49 -5.23 -23.63
C VAL A 214 -0.76 -5.07 -22.76
N ALA A 215 -1.26 -3.84 -22.51
CA ALA A 215 -2.41 -3.64 -21.63
C ALA A 215 -3.75 -3.76 -22.37
N SER A 216 -4.85 -3.79 -21.61
CA SER A 216 -6.21 -3.76 -22.15
C SER A 216 -6.38 -2.55 -23.09
N PRO A 217 -6.91 -2.69 -24.33
CA PRO A 217 -7.12 -1.54 -25.23
C PRO A 217 -8.03 -0.44 -24.67
N ASN A 218 -8.77 -0.74 -23.59
CA ASN A 218 -9.61 0.21 -22.86
C ASN A 218 -9.08 0.53 -21.44
N VAL A 219 -7.80 0.25 -21.16
CA VAL A 219 -7.14 0.51 -19.86
C VAL A 219 -7.38 1.94 -19.37
N LYS A 220 -7.58 2.11 -18.07
CA LYS A 220 -7.78 3.40 -17.39
C LYS A 220 -6.50 3.80 -16.66
N VAL A 221 -5.91 4.92 -17.05
CA VAL A 221 -4.58 5.34 -16.61
C VAL A 221 -4.70 6.55 -15.69
N ILE A 222 -4.29 6.41 -14.43
CA ILE A 222 -4.27 7.49 -13.43
C ILE A 222 -2.82 7.82 -13.10
N VAL A 223 -2.37 9.00 -13.49
CA VAL A 223 -1.03 9.52 -13.22
C VAL A 223 -1.02 10.35 -11.95
N VAL A 224 -0.21 9.90 -10.99
CA VAL A 224 0.08 10.59 -9.72
C VAL A 224 1.55 11.04 -9.68
N GLY A 225 2.44 10.29 -10.33
CA GLY A 225 3.86 10.63 -10.46
C GLY A 225 4.06 12.01 -11.10
N ASN A 226 4.78 12.90 -10.40
CA ASN A 226 4.87 14.31 -10.77
C ASN A 226 5.98 14.61 -11.80
N PRO A 227 5.81 15.60 -12.70
CA PRO A 227 4.66 16.51 -12.87
C PRO A 227 3.48 15.86 -13.62
N CYS A 228 2.38 15.58 -12.91
CA CYS A 228 1.40 14.57 -13.35
C CYS A 228 0.64 14.93 -14.65
N ASN A 229 0.28 16.19 -14.89
CA ASN A 229 -0.37 16.61 -16.15
C ASN A 229 0.54 16.40 -17.36
N THR A 230 1.82 16.75 -17.27
CA THR A 230 2.78 16.59 -18.37
C THR A 230 3.15 15.12 -18.57
N ASN A 231 3.34 14.38 -17.47
CA ASN A 231 3.59 12.94 -17.51
C ASN A 231 2.43 12.17 -18.17
N ALA A 232 1.17 12.52 -17.85
CA ALA A 232 -0.01 11.95 -18.52
C ALA A 232 -0.07 12.29 -20.02
N LEU A 233 0.27 13.53 -20.41
CA LEU A 233 0.34 13.93 -21.82
C LEU A 233 1.43 13.17 -22.59
N ILE A 234 2.59 12.95 -21.98
CA ILE A 234 3.68 12.18 -22.61
C ILE A 234 3.31 10.70 -22.71
N CYS A 235 2.69 10.14 -21.67
CA CYS A 235 2.21 8.76 -21.64
C CYS A 235 1.18 8.49 -22.76
N LEU A 236 0.14 9.32 -22.88
CA LEU A 236 -0.88 9.16 -23.93
C LEU A 236 -0.33 9.41 -25.34
N LYS A 237 0.69 10.28 -25.49
CA LYS A 237 1.36 10.51 -26.79
C LYS A 237 2.24 9.35 -27.23
N ASN A 238 2.66 8.50 -26.29
CA ASN A 238 3.36 7.24 -26.57
C ASN A 238 2.40 6.03 -26.64
N ALA A 239 1.09 6.27 -26.49
CA ALA A 239 0.07 5.22 -26.45
C ALA A 239 -1.10 5.45 -27.44
N PRO A 240 -0.84 5.52 -28.76
CA PRO A 240 -1.86 5.84 -29.78
C PRO A 240 -3.04 4.86 -29.85
N ASN A 241 -2.88 3.60 -29.42
CA ASN A 241 -3.93 2.59 -29.44
C ASN A 241 -4.95 2.75 -28.30
N ILE A 242 -4.54 3.41 -27.19
CA ILE A 242 -5.39 3.60 -26.01
C ILE A 242 -6.14 4.93 -26.15
N PRO A 243 -7.48 4.98 -25.99
CA PRO A 243 -8.24 6.22 -26.10
C PRO A 243 -7.73 7.30 -25.14
N ALA A 244 -7.28 8.45 -25.68
CA ALA A 244 -6.69 9.54 -24.89
C ALA A 244 -7.55 10.04 -23.71
N LYS A 245 -8.88 9.88 -23.80
CA LYS A 245 -9.85 10.15 -22.72
C LYS A 245 -9.70 9.28 -21.46
N ASN A 246 -8.95 8.18 -21.54
CA ASN A 246 -8.69 7.25 -20.44
C ASN A 246 -7.50 7.68 -19.56
N PHE A 247 -6.76 8.73 -19.94
CA PHE A 247 -5.59 9.21 -19.21
C PHE A 247 -5.97 10.39 -18.31
N HIS A 248 -5.74 10.24 -17.01
CA HIS A 248 -6.12 11.20 -15.98
C HIS A 248 -4.90 11.63 -15.17
N ALA A 249 -4.75 12.94 -14.91
CA ALA A 249 -3.77 13.47 -13.95
C ALA A 249 -4.48 13.79 -12.62
N LEU A 250 -3.95 13.31 -11.50
CA LEU A 250 -4.69 13.28 -10.23
C LEU A 250 -4.66 14.60 -9.45
N THR A 251 -5.59 15.52 -9.73
CA THR A 251 -5.87 16.74 -8.94
C THR A 251 -6.86 16.52 -7.78
N ARG A 252 -7.34 15.29 -7.57
CA ARG A 252 -8.37 14.96 -6.56
C ARG A 252 -7.94 15.25 -5.11
N LEU A 253 -6.63 15.22 -4.82
CA LEU A 253 -6.10 15.62 -3.51
C LEU A 253 -6.33 17.12 -3.24
N ASP A 254 -6.14 17.96 -4.26
CA ASP A 254 -6.37 19.40 -4.19
C ASP A 254 -7.86 19.72 -4.08
N GLU A 255 -8.73 18.97 -4.78
CA GLU A 255 -10.20 19.06 -4.65
C GLU A 255 -10.65 18.75 -3.21
N ASN A 256 -10.20 17.63 -2.65
CA ASN A 256 -10.54 17.23 -1.28
C ASN A 256 -10.02 18.25 -0.24
N ARG A 257 -8.81 18.79 -0.43
CA ARG A 257 -8.25 19.86 0.41
C ARG A 257 -9.07 21.15 0.32
N ALA A 258 -9.47 21.54 -0.88
CA ALA A 258 -10.28 22.73 -1.11
C ALA A 258 -11.69 22.62 -0.50
N LYS A 259 -12.34 21.46 -0.62
CA LYS A 259 -13.60 21.16 0.08
C LYS A 259 -13.47 21.33 1.60
N CYS A 260 -12.40 20.78 2.18
CA CYS A 260 -12.12 20.91 3.62
C CYS A 260 -11.91 22.37 4.04
N GLN A 261 -11.09 23.14 3.31
CA GLN A 261 -10.86 24.56 3.60
C GLN A 261 -12.13 25.42 3.44
N LEU A 262 -12.95 25.14 2.43
CA LEU A 262 -14.21 25.86 2.22
C LEU A 262 -15.24 25.53 3.32
N ALA A 263 -15.32 24.26 3.73
CA ALA A 263 -16.18 23.81 4.84
C ALA A 263 -15.80 24.50 6.16
N LEU A 264 -14.50 24.51 6.50
CA LEU A 264 -13.96 25.24 7.65
C LEU A 264 -14.27 26.74 7.60
N LYS A 265 -14.14 27.37 6.43
CA LYS A 265 -14.40 28.81 6.27
C LYS A 265 -15.89 29.16 6.35
N ALA A 266 -16.79 28.27 5.91
CA ALA A 266 -18.24 28.45 5.98
C ALA A 266 -18.85 28.03 7.34
N GLY A 267 -18.10 27.28 8.18
CA GLY A 267 -18.59 26.75 9.46
C GLY A 267 -19.50 25.53 9.30
N VAL A 268 -19.30 24.72 8.26
CA VAL A 268 -20.08 23.50 7.96
C VAL A 268 -19.19 22.27 7.89
N PHE A 269 -19.77 21.07 7.94
CA PHE A 269 -19.02 19.83 7.71
C PHE A 269 -18.76 19.62 6.21
N TYR A 270 -17.67 18.92 5.86
CA TYR A 270 -17.21 18.82 4.47
C TYR A 270 -18.13 18.02 3.54
N ASP A 271 -19.04 17.22 4.10
CA ASP A 271 -20.08 16.53 3.33
C ASP A 271 -21.11 17.49 2.71
N LYS A 272 -21.19 18.74 3.21
CA LYS A 272 -22.05 19.80 2.67
C LYS A 272 -21.40 20.59 1.51
N VAL A 273 -20.17 20.26 1.11
CA VAL A 273 -19.44 20.97 0.05
C VAL A 273 -19.33 20.13 -1.22
N SER A 274 -20.30 20.29 -2.12
CA SER A 274 -20.31 19.72 -3.47
C SER A 274 -19.65 20.67 -4.49
N ASN A 275 -19.63 20.30 -5.78
CA ASN A 275 -19.33 21.19 -6.92
C ASN A 275 -18.02 22.04 -6.84
N MET A 276 -17.02 21.57 -6.08
CA MET A 276 -15.64 22.04 -6.13
C MET A 276 -14.94 21.45 -7.35
N THR A 277 -14.17 22.26 -8.08
CA THR A 277 -13.44 21.86 -9.29
C THR A 277 -12.04 22.48 -9.29
N ILE A 278 -11.04 21.71 -9.74
CA ILE A 278 -9.66 22.15 -9.87
C ILE A 278 -9.33 22.30 -11.35
N TRP A 279 -8.91 23.49 -11.77
CA TRP A 279 -8.54 23.79 -13.15
C TRP A 279 -7.03 24.02 -13.29
N GLY A 280 -6.48 23.69 -14.47
CA GLY A 280 -5.08 23.91 -14.82
C GLY A 280 -4.14 22.76 -14.47
N ASN A 281 -2.88 23.10 -14.19
CA ASN A 281 -1.80 22.16 -13.90
C ASN A 281 -1.65 21.98 -12.38
N HIS A 282 -1.46 20.74 -11.91
CA HIS A 282 -1.16 20.42 -10.50
C HIS A 282 0.19 21.05 -10.09
N SER A 283 0.09 22.26 -9.55
CA SER A 283 1.18 23.16 -9.16
C SER A 283 0.61 24.41 -8.50
N THR A 284 1.45 25.39 -8.15
CA THR A 284 1.04 26.71 -7.63
C THR A 284 0.20 27.56 -8.60
N THR A 285 -0.05 27.08 -9.82
CA THR A 285 -0.89 27.73 -10.84
C THR A 285 -2.24 27.04 -11.04
N GLN A 286 -2.62 26.10 -10.15
CA GLN A 286 -3.97 25.51 -10.18
C GLN A 286 -5.01 26.52 -9.68
N VAL A 287 -6.19 26.52 -10.31
CA VAL A 287 -7.29 27.42 -9.96
C VAL A 287 -8.39 26.62 -9.29
N PHE A 288 -8.66 26.95 -8.03
CA PHE A 288 -9.78 26.42 -7.26
C PHE A 288 -11.06 27.15 -7.66
N VAL A 289 -12.07 26.43 -8.13
CA VAL A 289 -13.34 27.01 -8.58
C VAL A 289 -14.49 26.26 -7.92
N PHE A 290 -15.45 27.02 -7.38
CA PHE A 290 -16.64 26.51 -6.70
C PHE A 290 -17.86 27.19 -7.30
N PHE A 291 -18.85 26.38 -7.70
CA PHE A 291 -20.06 26.84 -8.39
C PHE A 291 -21.36 26.50 -7.63
N GLY A 292 -21.27 26.16 -6.35
CA GLY A 292 -22.44 25.90 -5.50
C GLY A 292 -22.84 27.12 -4.65
N PRO A 293 -24.05 27.11 -4.05
CA PRO A 293 -24.31 27.91 -2.86
C PRO A 293 -23.52 27.35 -1.67
N LEU A 294 -23.11 28.17 -0.70
CA LEU A 294 -22.68 27.62 0.58
C LEU A 294 -23.91 27.13 1.35
N ALA A 295 -23.80 25.97 1.99
CA ALA A 295 -24.94 25.35 2.66
C ALA A 295 -25.56 26.30 3.71
N HIS A 296 -26.89 26.34 3.73
CA HIS A 296 -27.72 27.28 4.50
C HIS A 296 -27.72 28.75 4.02
N GLY A 297 -27.52 28.99 2.72
CA GLY A 297 -27.83 30.28 2.09
C GLY A 297 -26.82 31.38 2.41
N LYS A 298 -25.53 31.03 2.31
CA LYS A 298 -24.38 31.93 2.46
C LYS A 298 -23.48 31.88 1.22
#